data_AF-A0A1B6CST2-F1
#
_entry.id   AF-A0A1B6CST2-F1
#
_cell.length_a   1.000
_cell.length_b   1.000
_cell.length_c   1.000
_cell.angle_alpha   90.00
_cell.angle_beta   90.00
_cell.angle_gamma   90.00
#
_symmetry.space_group_name_H-M   'P 1'
#
loop_
_entity.id
_entity.type
_entity.pdbx_description
1 polymer ?
#
loop_
_entity_poly.entity_id
_entity_poly.type
_entity_poly.pdbx_seq_one_letter_code
_entity_poly.pdbx_strand_id
1 'polypeptide(L)'
;MNSKDKSTPIGNISNNTSRFSPVSVQESPVKKSVNLTGNVRQVRDCVADLFNLIQEWNSLHLIGCTMLRSISDLKLPSLNDTKVDGGSCYTQPLQLLCNQLDSTCSKLKEIFQKMEIVLKNLSGITKLEQFQNVSKILFLTWQTSQFDTLGC
;
A
#
# COMPACT_ATOMS: atom_id res chain seq x y z
N MET A 1 -11.92 -11.66 -95.44
CA MET A 1 -12.73 -12.57 -94.59
C MET A 1 -11.81 -13.26 -93.60
N ASN A 2 -12.22 -13.26 -92.31
CA ASN A 2 -11.66 -13.92 -91.10
C ASN A 2 -10.30 -13.38 -90.60
N SER A 3 -10.16 -12.72 -89.43
CA SER A 3 -10.60 -12.96 -88.03
C SER A 3 -9.86 -14.11 -87.32
N LYS A 4 -8.86 -13.76 -86.48
CA LYS A 4 -8.83 -14.00 -85.02
C LYS A 4 -7.45 -13.68 -84.44
N ASP A 5 -7.44 -12.77 -83.48
CA ASP A 5 -6.32 -12.44 -82.58
C ASP A 5 -5.94 -13.62 -81.67
N LYS A 6 -4.63 -13.76 -81.43
CA LYS A 6 -4.03 -14.76 -80.55
C LYS A 6 -3.39 -14.08 -79.34
N SER A 7 -3.86 -14.45 -78.16
CA SER A 7 -3.48 -14.00 -76.81
C SER A 7 -1.99 -14.22 -76.48
N THR A 8 -1.31 -13.33 -75.74
CA THR A 8 -1.05 -13.29 -74.26
C THR A 8 0.09 -12.27 -73.99
N PRO A 9 0.50 -11.91 -72.73
CA PRO A 9 -0.11 -12.04 -71.40
C PRO A 9 -0.03 -10.74 -70.54
N ILE A 10 -0.96 -10.48 -69.61
CA ILE A 10 -0.65 -9.87 -68.29
C ILE A 10 -1.69 -10.36 -67.24
N GLY A 11 -1.22 -11.08 -66.23
CA GLY A 11 -1.95 -11.50 -65.03
C GLY A 11 -1.04 -12.51 -64.30
N ASN A 12 -0.73 -12.44 -63.01
CA ASN A 12 -1.42 -11.86 -61.87
C ASN A 12 -0.42 -11.32 -60.85
N ILE A 13 -0.82 -10.27 -60.14
CA ILE A 13 -0.19 -9.79 -58.89
C ILE A 13 -0.39 -10.88 -57.83
N SER A 14 0.72 -11.49 -57.38
CA SER A 14 0.73 -12.41 -56.25
C SER A 14 0.65 -11.62 -54.95
N ASN A 15 -0.55 -11.58 -54.35
CA ASN A 15 -0.78 -11.05 -53.01
C ASN A 15 -0.08 -11.94 -51.97
N ASN A 16 1.10 -11.52 -51.54
CA ASN A 16 1.84 -12.18 -50.47
C ASN A 16 1.20 -11.80 -49.13
N THR A 17 0.27 -12.64 -48.64
CA THR A 17 -0.30 -12.49 -47.29
C THR A 17 0.56 -13.26 -46.30
N SER A 18 1.53 -12.58 -45.68
CA SER A 18 2.32 -13.15 -44.59
C SER A 18 1.40 -13.42 -43.39
N ARG A 19 0.97 -14.66 -43.26
CA ARG A 19 0.16 -15.14 -42.14
C ARG A 19 1.06 -15.23 -40.90
N PHE A 20 0.90 -14.31 -39.96
CA PHE A 20 1.55 -14.40 -38.66
C PHE A 20 0.96 -15.58 -37.87
N SER A 21 1.79 -16.54 -37.48
CA SER A 21 1.41 -17.58 -36.51
C SER A 21 1.99 -17.26 -35.13
N PRO A 22 1.23 -17.42 -34.03
CA PRO A 22 1.74 -17.17 -32.69
C PRO A 22 2.89 -18.13 -32.36
N VAL A 23 3.98 -17.58 -31.85
CA VAL A 23 5.14 -18.35 -31.38
C VAL A 23 4.75 -19.03 -30.07
N SER A 24 4.82 -20.36 -30.04
CA SER A 24 4.64 -21.14 -28.81
C SER A 24 5.96 -21.13 -28.03
N VAL A 25 5.98 -20.38 -26.92
CA VAL A 25 7.09 -20.37 -25.96
C VAL A 25 6.80 -21.35 -24.83
N GLN A 26 7.79 -22.18 -24.46
CA GLN A 26 7.66 -23.05 -23.30
C GLN A 26 7.65 -22.21 -22.01
N GLU A 27 6.64 -22.42 -21.16
CA GLU A 27 6.54 -21.75 -19.88
C GLU A 27 7.68 -22.18 -18.94
N SER A 28 8.28 -21.21 -18.25
CA SER A 28 9.34 -21.43 -17.27
C SER A 28 8.86 -22.29 -16.08
N PRO A 29 9.70 -23.15 -15.47
CA PRO A 29 9.28 -24.08 -14.41
C PRO A 29 8.98 -23.41 -13.05
N VAL A 30 9.02 -22.07 -12.99
CA VAL A 30 8.79 -21.32 -11.75
C VAL A 30 7.33 -21.55 -11.32
N LYS A 31 7.14 -22.12 -10.12
CA LYS A 31 5.84 -22.22 -9.45
C LYS A 31 5.10 -20.90 -9.65
N LYS A 32 3.94 -20.93 -10.31
CA LYS A 32 3.13 -19.76 -10.62
C LYS A 32 2.71 -19.09 -9.30
N SER A 33 3.55 -18.21 -8.76
CA SER A 33 3.16 -17.28 -7.71
C SER A 33 2.11 -16.38 -8.36
N VAL A 34 0.85 -16.55 -7.97
CA VAL A 34 -0.21 -15.66 -8.42
C VAL A 34 0.19 -14.26 -7.98
N ASN A 35 0.58 -13.42 -8.92
CA ASN A 35 0.85 -12.01 -8.64
C ASN A 35 -0.44 -11.41 -8.13
N LEU A 36 -0.53 -11.18 -6.82
CA LEU A 36 -1.66 -10.49 -6.21
C LEU A 36 -1.71 -9.09 -6.83
N THR A 37 -2.78 -8.80 -7.55
CA THR A 37 -3.07 -7.48 -8.12
C THR A 37 -4.39 -6.96 -7.54
N GLY A 38 -4.61 -5.64 -7.59
CA GLY A 38 -5.81 -5.01 -7.04
C GLY A 38 -5.90 -5.05 -5.51
N ASN A 39 -7.13 -5.10 -5.00
CA ASN A 39 -7.45 -4.96 -3.56
C ASN A 39 -6.71 -5.97 -2.67
N VAL A 40 -6.57 -7.22 -3.10
CA VAL A 40 -5.91 -8.29 -2.32
C VAL A 40 -4.45 -7.93 -2.02
N ARG A 41 -3.75 -7.32 -2.97
CA ARG A 41 -2.39 -6.81 -2.75
C ARG A 41 -2.39 -5.64 -1.78
N GLN A 42 -3.31 -4.69 -1.95
CA GLN A 42 -3.39 -3.52 -1.09
C GLN A 42 -3.66 -3.89 0.37
N VAL A 43 -4.54 -4.87 0.63
CA VAL A 43 -4.79 -5.39 1.99
C VAL A 43 -3.53 -6.02 2.57
N ARG A 44 -2.85 -6.88 1.82
CA ARG A 44 -1.61 -7.51 2.27
C ARG A 44 -0.53 -6.47 2.60
N ASP A 45 -0.34 -5.48 1.73
CA ASP A 45 0.65 -4.43 1.91
C ASP A 45 0.29 -3.57 3.14
N CYS A 46 -0.99 -3.23 3.35
CA CYS A 46 -1.47 -2.53 4.56
C CYS A 46 -1.22 -3.34 5.85
N VAL A 47 -1.42 -4.66 5.81
CA VAL A 47 -1.16 -5.53 6.99
C VAL A 47 0.33 -5.58 7.30
N ALA A 48 1.19 -5.63 6.28
CA ALA A 48 2.64 -5.57 6.45
C ALA A 48 3.08 -4.22 7.06
N ASP A 49 2.51 -3.11 6.57
CA ASP A 49 2.77 -1.78 7.11
C ASP A 49 2.32 -1.67 8.57
N LEU A 50 1.12 -2.17 8.89
CA LEU A 50 0.62 -2.17 10.26
C LEU A 50 1.52 -2.99 11.19
N PHE A 51 1.97 -4.16 10.76
CA PHE A 51 2.90 -4.99 11.53
C PHE A 51 4.20 -4.25 11.82
N ASN A 52 4.80 -3.63 10.81
CA ASN A 52 6.04 -2.85 10.97
C ASN A 52 5.85 -1.67 11.93
N LEU A 53 4.73 -0.94 11.81
CA LEU A 53 4.39 0.17 12.71
C LEU A 53 4.23 -0.30 14.16
N ILE A 54 3.60 -1.47 14.39
CA ILE A 54 3.43 -2.04 15.74
C ILE A 54 4.79 -2.38 16.35
N GLN A 55 5.69 -2.97 15.56
CA GLN A 55 7.05 -3.29 16.02
C GLN A 55 7.83 -2.02 16.40
N GLU A 56 7.73 -0.97 15.58
CA GLU A 56 8.36 0.33 15.86
C GLU A 56 7.77 0.98 17.13
N TRP A 57 6.43 0.96 17.27
CA TRP A 57 5.74 1.48 18.45
C TRP A 57 6.17 0.75 19.73
N ASN A 58 6.21 -0.59 19.71
CA ASN A 58 6.62 -1.41 20.84
C ASN A 58 8.06 -1.11 21.28
N SER A 59 8.97 -0.92 20.30
CA SER A 59 10.35 -0.55 20.57
C SER A 59 10.45 0.79 21.30
N LEU A 60 9.78 1.83 20.80
CA LEU A 60 9.75 3.15 21.44
C LEU A 60 9.04 3.14 22.79
N HIS A 61 7.98 2.36 22.95
CA HIS A 61 7.28 2.20 24.21
C HIS A 61 8.21 1.62 25.28
N LEU A 62 8.97 0.57 24.93
CA LEU A 62 9.96 -0.01 25.84
C LEU A 62 11.05 1.00 26.23
N ILE A 63 11.55 1.78 25.27
CA ILE A 63 12.51 2.88 25.53
C ILE A 63 11.90 3.93 26.47
N GLY A 64 10.63 4.30 26.29
CA GLY A 64 9.93 5.22 27.18
C GLY A 64 9.82 4.67 28.61
N CYS A 65 9.52 3.37 28.77
CA CYS A 65 9.47 2.72 30.07
C CYS A 65 10.84 2.72 30.78
N THR A 66 11.93 2.49 30.06
CA THR A 66 13.28 2.53 30.65
C THR A 66 13.66 3.95 31.06
N MET A 67 13.31 4.96 30.27
CA MET A 67 13.49 6.37 30.65
C MET A 67 12.69 6.75 31.90
N LEU A 68 11.43 6.32 32.00
CA LEU A 68 10.58 6.58 33.17
C LEU A 68 11.15 5.93 34.43
N ARG A 69 11.71 4.73 34.30
CA ARG A 69 12.43 4.06 35.40
C ARG A 69 13.64 4.87 35.85
N SER A 70 14.49 5.31 34.92
CA SER A 70 15.65 6.16 35.24
C SER A 70 15.25 7.47 35.91
N ILE A 71 14.15 8.09 35.47
CA ILE A 71 13.58 9.29 36.10
C ILE A 71 13.14 8.99 37.54
N SER A 72 12.46 7.86 37.76
CA SER A 72 12.05 7.42 39.10
C SER A 72 13.26 7.18 40.01
N ASP A 73 14.28 6.50 39.49
CA ASP A 73 15.51 6.19 40.24
C ASP A 73 16.29 7.45 40.63
N LEU A 74 16.27 8.49 39.80
CA LEU A 74 16.89 9.79 40.12
C LEU A 74 16.04 10.63 41.09
N LYS A 75 14.72 10.53 41.00
CA LYS A 75 13.80 11.34 41.81
C LYS A 75 13.56 10.76 43.20
N LEU A 76 13.53 9.43 43.34
CA LEU A 76 13.22 8.75 44.60
C LEU A 76 14.18 9.11 45.76
N PRO A 77 15.52 9.16 45.57
CA PRO A 77 16.44 9.59 46.62
C PRO A 77 16.19 11.03 47.08
N SER A 78 15.92 11.94 46.13
CA SER A 78 15.65 13.35 46.42
C SER A 78 14.35 13.59 47.21
N LEU A 79 13.40 12.65 47.15
CA LEU A 79 12.14 12.70 47.90
C LEU A 79 12.26 12.11 49.30
N ASN A 80 13.18 11.16 49.51
CA ASN A 80 13.40 10.51 50.81
C ASN A 80 14.32 11.33 51.73
N ASP A 81 15.14 12.21 51.16
CA ASP A 81 15.92 13.17 51.93
C ASP A 81 15.04 14.34 52.40
N THR A 82 14.46 14.19 53.60
CA THR A 82 13.63 15.19 54.32
C THR A 82 14.30 16.56 54.58
N LYS A 83 15.51 16.80 54.06
CA LYS A 83 16.32 18.03 54.26
C LYS A 83 16.61 18.78 52.96
N VAL A 84 16.01 18.40 51.83
CA VAL A 84 16.27 19.07 50.56
C VAL A 84 15.53 20.40 50.52
N ASP A 85 16.27 21.48 50.79
CA ASP A 85 15.88 22.84 50.42
C ASP A 85 15.48 22.83 48.94
N GLY A 86 14.30 23.39 48.63
CA GLY A 86 13.49 23.14 47.43
C GLY A 86 14.11 23.39 46.04
N GLY A 87 15.43 23.57 45.92
CA GLY A 87 16.18 23.73 44.68
C GLY A 87 16.95 22.49 44.19
N SER A 88 17.25 21.47 45.03
CA SER A 88 18.12 20.34 44.59
C SER A 88 17.39 19.22 43.83
N CYS A 89 16.06 19.22 43.84
CA CYS A 89 15.20 18.17 43.26
C CYS A 89 15.19 18.16 41.72
N TYR A 90 15.53 19.28 41.07
CA TYR A 90 15.51 19.42 39.60
C TYR A 90 16.93 19.54 39.05
N THR A 91 17.61 18.40 39.00
CA THR A 91 18.96 18.31 38.45
C THR A 91 18.94 18.37 36.91
N GLN A 92 20.00 18.91 36.30
CA GLN A 92 20.15 18.98 34.84
C GLN A 92 19.98 17.60 34.15
N PRO A 93 20.49 16.47 34.69
CA PRO A 93 20.25 15.13 34.13
C PRO A 93 18.77 14.74 34.10
N LEU A 94 17.99 15.14 35.12
CA LEU A 94 16.55 14.86 35.17
C LEU A 94 15.82 15.61 34.06
N GLN A 95 16.15 16.89 33.85
CA GLN A 95 15.56 17.69 32.76
C GLN A 95 15.87 17.07 31.39
N LEU A 96 17.10 16.60 31.18
CA LEU A 96 17.49 15.94 29.93
C LEU A 96 16.65 14.67 29.68
N LEU A 97 16.47 13.83 30.70
CA LEU A 97 15.64 12.62 30.60
C LEU A 97 14.17 12.95 30.31
N CYS A 98 13.62 13.99 30.96
CA CYS A 98 12.26 14.44 30.68
C CYS A 98 12.11 14.94 29.23
N ASN A 99 13.08 15.70 28.72
CA ASN A 99 13.07 16.15 27.32
C ASN A 99 13.19 14.98 26.33
N GLN A 100 14.01 13.98 26.66
CA GLN A 100 14.13 12.76 25.84
C GLN A 100 12.85 11.92 25.86
N LEU A 101 12.20 11.83 27.02
CA LEU A 101 10.91 11.16 27.16
C LEU A 101 9.83 11.88 26.34
N ASP A 102 9.77 13.21 26.39
CA ASP A 102 8.82 14.01 25.60
C ASP A 102 9.03 13.82 24.09
N SER A 103 10.29 13.81 23.64
CA SER A 103 10.63 13.47 22.25
C SER A 103 10.18 12.05 21.87
N THR A 104 10.34 11.08 22.78
CA THR A 104 9.91 9.69 22.56
C THR A 104 8.38 9.58 22.48
N CYS A 105 7.66 10.27 23.36
CA CYS A 105 6.20 10.37 23.33
C CYS A 105 5.69 11.01 22.04
N SER A 106 6.37 12.05 21.55
CA SER A 106 6.05 12.69 20.27
C SER A 106 6.19 11.70 19.10
N LYS A 107 7.27 10.91 19.06
CA LYS A 107 7.45 9.86 18.05
C LYS A 107 6.40 8.75 18.14
N LEU A 108 6.05 8.32 19.36
CA LEU A 108 4.96 7.35 19.58
C LEU A 108 3.63 7.86 19.02
N LYS A 109 3.33 9.15 19.20
CA LYS A 109 2.15 9.80 18.63
C LYS A 109 2.17 9.83 17.11
N GLU A 110 3.31 10.13 16.50
CA GLU A 110 3.47 10.10 15.03
C GLU A 110 3.22 8.69 14.47
N ILE A 111 3.75 7.65 15.11
CA ILE A 111 3.50 6.26 14.69
C ILE A 111 2.02 5.90 14.82
N PHE A 112 1.39 6.30 15.92
CA PHE A 112 -0.04 6.08 16.10
C PHE A 112 -0.87 6.74 14.98
N GLN A 113 -0.53 7.96 14.59
CA GLN A 113 -1.16 8.63 13.44
C GLN A 113 -0.96 7.87 12.13
N LYS A 114 0.24 7.30 11.90
CA LYS A 114 0.48 6.44 10.72
C LYS A 114 -0.40 5.18 10.74
N MET A 115 -0.56 4.54 11.91
CA MET A 115 -1.46 3.38 12.06
C MET A 115 -2.92 3.76 11.74
N GLU A 116 -3.39 4.92 12.19
CA GLU A 116 -4.74 5.41 11.86
C GLU A 116 -4.95 5.58 10.35
N ILE A 117 -3.92 6.05 9.62
CA ILE A 117 -3.97 6.17 8.16
C ILE A 117 -4.10 4.79 7.50
N VAL A 118 -3.30 3.81 7.95
CA VAL A 118 -3.37 2.43 7.42
C VAL A 118 -4.75 1.82 7.69
N LEU A 119 -5.33 2.03 8.87
CA LEU A 119 -6.68 1.57 9.21
C LEU A 119 -7.76 2.23 8.34
N LYS A 120 -7.63 3.54 8.06
CA LYS A 120 -8.53 4.25 7.13
C LYS A 120 -8.44 3.68 5.71
N ASN A 121 -7.23 3.34 5.24
CA ASN A 121 -7.03 2.71 3.93
C ASN A 121 -7.72 1.34 3.86
N LEU A 122 -7.54 0.49 4.89
CA LEU A 122 -8.23 -0.80 4.99
C LEU A 122 -9.76 -0.63 4.97
N SER A 123 -10.30 0.31 5.75
CA SER A 123 -11.74 0.62 5.73
C SER A 123 -12.22 1.08 4.35
N GLY A 124 -11.42 1.89 3.65
CA GLY A 124 -11.69 2.31 2.29
C GLY A 124 -11.78 1.13 1.32
N ILE A 125 -10.83 0.19 1.40
CA ILE A 125 -10.84 -1.04 0.59
C ILE A 125 -12.09 -1.88 0.89
N THR A 126 -12.43 -2.08 2.16
CA THR A 126 -13.64 -2.84 2.55
C THR A 126 -14.91 -2.23 1.96
N LYS A 127 -15.04 -0.90 2.01
CA LYS A 127 -16.19 -0.20 1.40
C LYS A 127 -16.21 -0.41 -0.12
N LEU A 128 -15.07 -0.28 -0.79
CA LEU A 128 -14.98 -0.50 -2.24
C LEU A 128 -15.37 -1.93 -2.63
N GLU A 129 -14.94 -2.94 -1.87
CA GLU A 129 -15.35 -4.34 -2.08
C GLU A 129 -16.85 -4.54 -1.85
N GLN A 130 -17.41 -3.91 -0.81
CA GLN A 130 -18.85 -3.92 -0.56
C GLN A 130 -19.61 -3.30 -1.75
N PHE A 131 -19.17 -2.14 -2.24
CA PHE A 131 -19.77 -1.51 -3.42
C PHE A 131 -19.66 -2.38 -4.67
N GLN A 132 -18.52 -3.04 -4.92
CA GLN A 132 -18.39 -3.94 -6.07
C GLN A 132 -19.29 -5.18 -5.96
N ASN A 133 -19.51 -5.70 -4.74
CA ASN A 133 -20.38 -6.86 -4.51
C ASN A 133 -21.87 -6.50 -4.61
N VAL A 134 -22.27 -5.31 -4.15
CA VAL A 134 -23.65 -4.81 -4.22
C VAL A 134 -23.98 -4.29 -5.62
N SER A 135 -23.04 -3.57 -6.24
CA SER A 135 -23.14 -2.98 -7.57
C SER A 135 -22.37 -3.84 -8.57
N LYS A 136 -22.70 -5.13 -8.65
CA LYS A 136 -22.18 -6.01 -9.72
C LYS A 136 -22.57 -5.36 -11.04
N ILE A 137 -21.63 -4.67 -11.67
CA ILE A 137 -21.88 -3.76 -12.80
C ILE A 137 -22.64 -4.54 -13.86
N LEU A 138 -23.91 -4.19 -14.06
CA LEU A 138 -24.80 -4.90 -14.98
C LEU A 138 -24.33 -4.78 -16.45
N PHE A 139 -23.42 -3.84 -16.73
CA PHE A 139 -23.01 -3.50 -18.09
C PHE A 139 -21.50 -3.21 -18.17
N LEU A 140 -20.66 -4.25 -18.07
CA LEU A 140 -19.23 -4.14 -18.42
C LEU A 140 -18.98 -4.39 -19.92
N THR A 141 -19.96 -4.90 -20.65
CA THR A 141 -19.84 -5.34 -22.05
C THR A 141 -20.69 -4.55 -23.04
N TRP A 142 -21.53 -3.63 -22.57
CA TRP A 142 -22.48 -2.96 -23.46
C TRP A 142 -21.84 -1.72 -24.07
N GLN A 143 -21.64 -1.75 -25.38
CA GLN A 143 -21.19 -0.59 -26.13
C GLN A 143 -22.29 0.48 -26.11
N THR A 144 -21.91 1.72 -25.81
CA THR A 144 -22.79 2.90 -25.72
C THR A 144 -23.56 3.17 -27.02
N SER A 145 -23.09 2.63 -28.15
CA SER A 145 -23.75 2.66 -29.45
C SER A 145 -25.15 2.06 -29.46
N GLN A 146 -25.50 1.17 -28.51
CA GLN A 146 -26.83 0.59 -28.43
C GLN A 146 -27.88 1.49 -27.73
N PHE A 147 -27.45 2.59 -27.12
CA PHE A 147 -28.34 3.55 -26.44
C PHE A 147 -28.55 4.85 -27.22
N ASP A 148 -27.87 5.03 -28.35
CA ASP A 148 -27.92 6.25 -29.17
C ASP A 148 -29.15 6.32 -30.10
N THR A 149 -29.94 5.25 -30.18
CA THR A 149 -31.10 5.14 -31.10
C THR A 149 -32.45 5.51 -30.50
N LEU A 150 -32.47 6.19 -29.35
CA LEU A 150 -33.66 6.88 -28.85
C LEU A 150 -33.35 8.36 -28.69
N GLY A 151 -33.03 8.99 -29.83
CA GLY A 151 -33.12 10.44 -29.97
C GLY A 151 -34.57 10.89 -29.76
N CYS A 152 -34.76 11.75 -28.76
CA CYS A 152 -35.89 12.66 -28.71
C CYS A 152 -35.83 13.68 -29.85
#